data_AF-A0A2N6FZY8-F1
#
_entry.id   AF-A0A2N6FZY8-F1
#
_cell.length_a   1.000
_cell.length_b   1.000
_cell.length_c   1.000
_cell.angle_alpha   90.00
_cell.angle_beta   90.00
_cell.angle_gamma   90.00
#
_symmetry.space_group_name_H-M   'P 1'
#
loop_
_entity.id
_entity.type
_entity.pdbx_description
1 polymer ?
#
loop_
_entity_poly.entity_id
_entity_poly.type
_entity_poly.pdbx_seq_one_letter_code
_entity_poly.pdbx_strand_id
1 'polypeptide(L)'
;MSCYIVDPVEVELLESNIPDAEDGITQFVEGTNYDLGVTVQKGEDIFESLIANNTSIPVATTTTIDWEYVRKANKWAAFDSFNSTITTNAEKIEYVVKSRFVDTLAFIKLKALSVTVERFDLADDTFSNVLEVQTFQTFKRDVYSVYDMLMADHEYQDTLIVNLFPYFDVKLRISIELPNGIAEVGNMPYGRKKDLGLTLISPAPVHELKNLFDITLDERTGIVKKVPILPIEGGTIPVINNINQIERTKNIFSKLIGKAVLWIAIEKTENIPSLVLFGYYKRITTPRDNLKTITRNIIIEGTA
;
A
#
# COMPACT_ATOMS: atom_id res chain seq x y z
N MET A 1 -11.92 -14.08 14.84
CA MET A 1 -10.76 -13.62 14.04
C MET A 1 -10.32 -12.29 14.63
N SER A 2 -9.03 -12.00 14.68
CA SER A 2 -8.53 -10.74 15.26
C SER A 2 -8.37 -9.69 14.17
N CYS A 3 -8.70 -8.43 14.50
CA CYS A 3 -8.48 -7.28 13.65
C CYS A 3 -7.16 -6.62 14.03
N TYR A 4 -6.33 -6.38 13.03
CA TYR A 4 -5.06 -5.71 13.22
C TYR A 4 -4.95 -4.48 12.35
N ILE A 5 -4.14 -3.53 12.80
CA ILE A 5 -3.63 -2.44 11.98
C ILE A 5 -2.12 -2.51 11.92
N VAL A 6 -1.56 -2.10 10.80
CA VAL A 6 -0.12 -1.87 10.64
C VAL A 6 0.07 -0.40 10.29
N ASP A 7 0.65 0.32 11.24
CA ASP A 7 1.03 1.73 11.09
C ASP A 7 2.33 1.78 10.30
N PRO A 8 2.32 2.25 9.03
CA PRO A 8 3.51 2.24 8.19
C PRO A 8 4.61 3.11 8.80
N VAL A 9 5.82 2.57 8.87
CA VAL A 9 7.01 3.32 9.29
C VAL A 9 7.62 3.97 8.06
N GLU A 10 8.20 5.15 8.23
CA GLU A 10 8.96 5.81 7.17
C GLU A 10 10.12 4.94 6.68
N VAL A 11 10.35 4.98 5.37
CA VAL A 11 11.25 4.06 4.70
C VAL A 11 12.66 4.62 4.61
N GLU A 12 13.60 3.97 5.30
CA GLU A 12 15.03 4.21 5.16
C GLU A 12 15.59 3.21 4.12
N LEU A 13 15.55 3.57 2.84
CA LEU A 13 16.06 2.73 1.75
C LEU A 13 17.60 2.76 1.72
N LEU A 14 18.23 1.59 1.70
CA LEU A 14 19.68 1.42 1.63
C LEU A 14 20.14 1.06 0.21
N GLU A 15 19.45 0.14 -0.43
CA GLU A 15 19.79 -0.36 -1.77
C GLU A 15 18.52 -0.72 -2.55
N SER A 16 18.56 -0.55 -3.87
CA SER A 16 17.54 -1.07 -4.78
C SER A 16 18.13 -1.30 -6.16
N ASN A 17 17.58 -2.27 -6.89
CA ASN A 17 17.94 -2.51 -8.29
C ASN A 17 17.16 -1.63 -9.28
N ILE A 18 16.21 -0.80 -8.80
CA ILE A 18 15.46 0.14 -9.63
C ILE A 18 16.26 1.44 -9.74
N PRO A 19 16.44 1.99 -10.96
CA PRO A 19 17.11 3.27 -11.16
C PRO A 19 16.43 4.41 -10.39
N ASP A 20 17.24 5.34 -9.86
CA ASP A 20 16.71 6.55 -9.22
C ASP A 20 16.00 7.45 -10.22
N ALA A 21 16.58 7.63 -11.42
CA ALA A 21 15.96 8.40 -12.49
C ALA A 21 14.91 7.55 -13.19
N GLU A 22 13.68 8.04 -13.25
CA GLU A 22 12.61 7.38 -13.97
C GLU A 22 12.75 7.55 -15.49
N ASP A 23 12.56 6.44 -16.22
CA ASP A 23 12.71 6.43 -17.67
C ASP A 23 11.70 7.36 -18.34
N GLY A 24 12.16 8.13 -19.32
CA GLY A 24 11.34 9.12 -20.02
C GLY A 24 11.01 10.40 -19.24
N ILE A 25 11.46 10.57 -17.99
CA ILE A 25 11.22 11.78 -17.19
C ILE A 25 12.52 12.59 -17.04
N THR A 26 12.43 13.89 -17.32
CA THR A 26 13.59 14.78 -17.21
C THR A 26 13.87 15.11 -15.74
N GLN A 27 15.13 15.07 -15.32
CA GLN A 27 15.52 15.51 -13.98
C GLN A 27 15.38 17.03 -13.86
N PHE A 28 14.88 17.50 -12.72
CA PHE A 28 14.80 18.92 -12.40
C PHE A 28 16.21 19.51 -12.26
N VAL A 29 16.43 20.63 -12.94
CA VAL A 29 17.69 21.39 -12.92
C VAL A 29 17.36 22.83 -12.58
N GLU A 30 17.90 23.32 -11.47
CA GLU A 30 17.69 24.69 -11.01
C GLU A 30 18.17 25.71 -12.05
N GLY A 31 17.35 26.75 -12.27
CA GLY A 31 17.63 27.78 -13.28
C GLY A 31 17.25 27.42 -14.72
N THR A 32 16.67 26.24 -14.95
CA THR A 32 16.10 25.86 -16.25
C THR A 32 14.67 26.39 -16.38
N ASN A 33 14.30 26.86 -17.56
CA ASN A 33 12.93 27.24 -17.89
C ASN A 33 12.16 25.99 -18.34
N TYR A 34 11.06 25.68 -17.64
CA TYR A 34 10.16 24.61 -18.03
C TYR A 34 8.89 25.18 -18.66
N ASP A 35 8.49 24.63 -19.81
CA ASP A 35 7.23 24.99 -20.45
C ASP A 35 6.03 24.39 -19.69
N LEU A 36 4.84 24.89 -20.00
CA LEU A 36 3.58 24.40 -19.46
C LEU A 36 3.41 22.90 -19.80
N GLY A 37 3.04 22.09 -18.80
CA GLY A 37 2.80 20.65 -18.94
C GLY A 37 4.06 19.79 -18.97
N VAL A 38 5.25 20.36 -18.80
CA VAL A 38 6.49 19.58 -18.72
C VAL A 38 6.56 18.87 -17.37
N THR A 39 6.79 17.55 -17.40
CA THR A 39 6.99 16.73 -16.21
C THR A 39 8.47 16.59 -15.87
N VAL A 40 8.82 16.85 -14.62
CA VAL A 40 10.19 16.73 -14.09
C VAL A 40 10.23 15.88 -12.84
N GLN A 41 11.34 15.18 -12.64
CA GLN A 41 11.61 14.47 -11.39
C GLN A 41 12.53 15.31 -10.51
N LYS A 42 12.18 15.47 -9.24
CA LYS A 42 13.04 16.09 -8.22
C LYS A 42 13.10 15.17 -7.00
N GLY A 43 14.24 14.49 -6.82
CA GLY A 43 14.40 13.51 -5.76
C GLY A 43 13.46 12.32 -5.96
N GLU A 44 12.59 12.08 -4.99
CA GLU A 44 11.66 10.94 -4.99
C GLU A 44 10.34 11.23 -5.74
N ASP A 45 10.10 12.49 -6.11
CA ASP A 45 8.79 12.97 -6.51
C ASP A 45 8.81 13.50 -7.96
N ILE A 46 7.68 13.36 -8.65
CA ILE A 46 7.45 13.84 -10.02
C ILE A 46 6.45 14.99 -9.99
N PHE A 47 6.79 16.05 -10.71
CA PHE A 47 6.01 17.27 -10.77
C PHE A 47 5.69 17.64 -12.21
N GLU A 48 4.55 18.30 -12.43
CA GLU A 48 4.16 18.89 -13.71
C GLU A 48 4.14 20.42 -13.58
N SER A 49 4.71 21.12 -14.57
CA SER A 49 4.69 22.58 -14.60
C SER A 49 3.32 23.10 -15.01
N LEU A 50 2.73 23.97 -14.19
CA LEU A 50 1.43 24.61 -14.40
C LEU A 50 1.52 25.96 -15.14
N ILE A 51 2.74 26.46 -15.39
CA ILE A 51 2.98 27.71 -16.10
C ILE A 51 4.06 27.53 -17.17
N ALA A 52 4.06 28.39 -18.19
CA ALA A 52 5.15 28.45 -19.17
C ALA A 52 6.34 29.27 -18.64
N ASN A 53 7.57 28.92 -19.07
CA ASN A 53 8.81 29.51 -18.56
C ASN A 53 8.94 29.43 -17.04
N ASN A 54 8.51 28.33 -16.46
CA ASN A 54 8.61 28.08 -15.03
C ASN A 54 10.06 27.91 -14.60
N THR A 55 10.51 28.76 -13.69
CA THR A 55 11.84 28.72 -13.07
C THR A 55 11.79 28.42 -11.58
N SER A 56 10.60 28.28 -11.00
CA SER A 56 10.47 28.06 -9.56
C SER A 56 10.83 26.62 -9.20
N ILE A 57 11.08 26.40 -7.92
CA ILE A 57 11.51 25.09 -7.41
C ILE A 57 10.28 24.31 -6.95
N PRO A 58 10.02 23.09 -7.47
CA PRO A 58 8.90 22.28 -7.01
C PRO A 58 9.11 21.79 -5.58
N VAL A 59 8.03 21.72 -4.81
CA VAL A 59 8.02 21.26 -3.41
C VAL A 59 6.81 20.36 -3.17
N ALA A 60 7.01 19.09 -2.81
CA ALA A 60 5.93 18.11 -2.64
C ALA A 60 4.93 18.47 -1.52
N THR A 61 5.37 19.17 -0.48
CA THR A 61 4.54 19.47 0.69
C THR A 61 3.60 20.65 0.52
N THR A 62 3.72 21.40 -0.57
CA THR A 62 2.92 22.59 -0.84
C THR A 62 2.48 22.60 -2.29
N THR A 63 1.17 22.58 -2.53
CA THR A 63 0.62 22.90 -3.85
C THR A 63 0.97 24.35 -4.17
N THR A 64 1.84 24.55 -5.15
CA THR A 64 2.18 25.88 -5.65
C THR A 64 1.36 26.18 -6.89
N ILE A 65 1.26 27.45 -7.27
CA ILE A 65 0.60 27.84 -8.53
C ILE A 65 1.43 27.39 -9.74
N ASP A 66 2.73 27.10 -9.52
CA ASP A 66 3.69 26.85 -10.60
C ASP A 66 3.89 25.36 -10.86
N TRP A 67 3.80 24.51 -9.84
CA TRP A 67 4.05 23.08 -9.92
C TRP A 67 2.94 22.27 -9.26
N GLU A 68 2.47 21.26 -9.97
CA GLU A 68 1.58 20.22 -9.46
C GLU A 68 2.39 18.97 -9.12
N TYR A 69 2.15 18.40 -7.93
CA TYR A 69 2.68 17.08 -7.59
C TYR A 69 1.84 16.02 -8.28
N VAL A 70 2.49 15.16 -9.08
CA VAL A 70 1.81 14.11 -9.84
C VAL A 70 1.84 12.80 -9.07
N ARG A 71 3.04 12.31 -8.73
CA ARG A 71 3.26 11.04 -8.02
C ARG A 71 4.71 10.88 -7.57
N LYS A 72 4.99 9.83 -6.81
CA LYS A 72 6.37 9.37 -6.57
C LYS A 72 6.97 8.71 -7.81
N ALA A 73 8.28 8.81 -7.93
CA ALA A 73 9.05 8.11 -8.95
C ALA A 73 8.96 6.59 -8.77
N ASN A 74 9.16 5.83 -9.85
CA ASN A 74 8.98 4.38 -9.91
C ASN A 74 9.66 3.63 -8.75
N LYS A 75 10.88 4.01 -8.37
CA LYS A 75 11.63 3.41 -7.24
C LYS A 75 10.92 3.57 -5.88
N TRP A 76 10.21 4.68 -5.70
CA TRP A 76 9.61 5.08 -4.42
C TRP A 76 8.09 4.89 -4.38
N ALA A 77 7.46 4.60 -5.51
CA ALA A 77 6.03 4.35 -5.63
C ALA A 77 5.54 3.25 -4.68
N ALA A 78 6.29 2.15 -4.53
CA ALA A 78 6.00 1.07 -3.58
C ALA A 78 5.89 1.51 -2.11
N PHE A 79 6.35 2.71 -1.74
CA PHE A 79 6.37 3.21 -0.37
C PHE A 79 5.52 4.47 -0.17
N ASP A 80 4.73 4.85 -1.17
CA ASP A 80 3.88 6.02 -1.06
C ASP A 80 2.61 5.76 -0.21
N SER A 81 1.83 6.80 0.03
CA SER A 81 0.56 6.69 0.76
C SER A 81 -0.64 6.39 -0.15
N PHE A 82 -0.42 6.24 -1.45
CA PHE A 82 -1.44 6.03 -2.46
C PHE A 82 -1.44 4.55 -2.90
N ASN A 83 -2.47 4.09 -3.60
CA ASN A 83 -2.45 2.72 -4.18
C ASN A 83 -2.49 2.76 -5.72
N SER A 84 -2.55 3.94 -6.32
CA SER A 84 -2.65 4.17 -7.77
C SER A 84 -1.31 4.06 -8.47
N THR A 85 -0.21 4.28 -7.75
CA THR A 85 1.13 4.13 -8.29
C THR A 85 1.55 2.65 -8.22
N ILE A 86 2.35 2.24 -9.19
CA ILE A 86 2.88 0.88 -9.27
C ILE A 86 4.36 1.00 -9.59
N THR A 87 5.18 0.40 -8.74
CA THR A 87 6.59 0.16 -9.05
C THR A 87 6.68 -1.02 -10.01
N THR A 88 7.43 -0.85 -11.07
CA THR A 88 7.71 -1.90 -12.06
C THR A 88 9.21 -2.07 -12.30
N ASN A 89 9.64 -3.31 -12.50
CA ASN A 89 10.98 -3.60 -13.02
C ASN A 89 10.99 -4.91 -13.81
N ALA A 90 11.88 -5.02 -14.79
CA ALA A 90 12.03 -6.25 -15.55
C ALA A 90 12.57 -7.36 -14.65
N GLU A 91 11.92 -8.52 -14.68
CA GLU A 91 12.27 -9.78 -14.02
C GLU A 91 12.31 -9.79 -12.48
N LYS A 92 12.84 -8.74 -11.84
CA LYS A 92 13.02 -8.68 -10.39
C LYS A 92 12.94 -7.25 -9.86
N ILE A 93 12.23 -7.06 -8.76
CA ILE A 93 12.34 -5.87 -7.90
C ILE A 93 13.08 -6.27 -6.63
N GLU A 94 14.12 -5.52 -6.28
CA GLU A 94 14.90 -5.72 -5.08
C GLU A 94 15.00 -4.42 -4.27
N TYR A 95 14.72 -4.53 -2.98
CA TYR A 95 14.85 -3.47 -2.01
C TYR A 95 15.61 -3.97 -0.79
N VAL A 96 16.56 -3.18 -0.30
CA VAL A 96 17.17 -3.34 1.02
C VAL A 96 16.78 -2.12 1.84
N VAL A 97 15.94 -2.32 2.84
CA VAL A 97 15.48 -1.25 3.73
C VAL A 97 16.00 -1.47 5.14
N LYS A 98 16.29 -0.38 5.82
CA LYS A 98 16.55 -0.43 7.26
C LYS A 98 15.24 -0.48 8.01
N SER A 99 15.19 -1.39 8.98
CA SER A 99 13.97 -1.71 9.72
C SER A 99 14.23 -1.72 11.21
N ARG A 100 13.30 -1.11 11.96
CA ARG A 100 13.36 -1.01 13.42
C ARG A 100 12.08 -1.55 14.03
N PHE A 101 12.14 -2.77 14.56
CA PHE A 101 11.01 -3.47 15.16
C PHE A 101 9.80 -3.54 14.21
N VAL A 102 10.02 -3.96 12.97
CA VAL A 102 8.93 -4.28 12.05
C VAL A 102 8.56 -5.74 12.26
N ASP A 103 7.28 -6.01 12.43
CA ASP A 103 6.74 -7.37 12.59
C ASP A 103 5.84 -7.79 11.43
N THR A 104 5.45 -6.85 10.57
CA THR A 104 4.51 -7.12 9.48
C THR A 104 4.92 -6.32 8.26
N LEU A 105 4.96 -7.02 7.13
CA LEU A 105 5.16 -6.48 5.79
C LEU A 105 3.97 -6.94 4.96
N ALA A 106 3.34 -6.02 4.22
CA ALA A 106 2.33 -6.38 3.25
C ALA A 106 2.74 -5.92 1.86
N PHE A 107 2.26 -6.63 0.86
CA PHE A 107 2.39 -6.31 -0.56
C PHE A 107 0.98 -6.19 -1.12
N ILE A 108 0.71 -5.08 -1.80
CA ILE A 108 -0.57 -4.74 -2.42
C ILE A 108 -0.34 -4.53 -3.90
N LYS A 109 -1.28 -4.99 -4.75
CA LYS A 109 -1.15 -4.96 -6.21
C LYS A 109 0.11 -5.67 -6.70
N LEU A 110 0.33 -6.86 -6.16
CA LEU A 110 1.53 -7.65 -6.40
C LEU A 110 1.36 -8.53 -7.63
N LYS A 111 2.32 -8.42 -8.55
CA LYS A 111 2.47 -9.33 -9.69
C LYS A 111 3.87 -9.91 -9.69
N ALA A 112 3.97 -11.10 -9.13
CA ALA A 112 5.23 -11.83 -8.96
C ALA A 112 4.97 -13.33 -8.97
N LEU A 113 5.98 -14.12 -9.31
CA LEU A 113 5.99 -15.57 -9.12
C LEU A 113 6.32 -15.94 -7.68
N SER A 114 7.33 -15.26 -7.12
CA SER A 114 7.76 -15.46 -5.75
C SER A 114 8.21 -14.18 -5.08
N VAL A 115 8.02 -14.12 -3.76
CA VAL A 115 8.53 -13.06 -2.89
C VAL A 115 9.40 -13.69 -1.82
N THR A 116 10.63 -13.23 -1.73
CA THR A 116 11.58 -13.64 -0.69
C THR A 116 11.90 -12.44 0.19
N VAL A 117 11.75 -12.63 1.50
CA VAL A 117 12.08 -11.65 2.53
C VAL A 117 13.20 -12.22 3.39
N GLU A 118 14.34 -11.56 3.35
CA GLU A 118 15.54 -11.93 4.10
C GLU A 118 15.85 -10.84 5.14
N ARG A 119 16.32 -11.25 6.31
CA ARG A 119 16.78 -10.34 7.36
C ARG A 119 18.24 -10.55 7.67
N PHE A 120 18.95 -9.44 7.81
CA PHE A 120 20.36 -9.40 8.12
C PHE A 120 20.61 -8.44 9.30
N ASP A 121 21.70 -8.67 10.01
CA ASP A 121 22.20 -7.71 10.98
C ASP A 121 22.58 -6.39 10.28
N LEU A 122 22.30 -5.25 10.92
CA LEU A 122 22.65 -3.94 10.37
C LEU A 122 24.16 -3.76 10.20
N ALA A 123 24.95 -4.38 11.07
CA ALA A 123 26.41 -4.30 11.02
C ALA A 123 27.04 -5.13 9.89
N ASP A 124 26.29 -6.08 9.30
CA ASP A 124 26.79 -6.90 8.20
C ASP A 124 26.57 -6.20 6.86
N ASP A 125 27.67 -5.91 6.16
CA ASP A 125 27.65 -5.34 4.81
C ASP A 125 27.80 -6.39 3.72
N THR A 126 28.18 -7.61 4.10
CA THR A 126 28.41 -8.73 3.18
C THR A 126 27.19 -9.65 3.04
N PHE A 127 26.10 -9.36 3.75
CA PHE A 127 24.88 -10.18 3.74
C PHE A 127 25.16 -11.67 4.03
N SER A 128 26.17 -11.93 4.86
CA SER A 128 26.64 -13.28 5.16
C SER A 128 25.87 -13.91 6.32
N ASN A 129 25.42 -13.09 7.27
CA ASN A 129 24.72 -13.52 8.46
C ASN A 129 23.21 -13.29 8.31
N VAL A 130 22.55 -14.30 7.74
CA VAL A 130 21.09 -14.29 7.56
C VAL A 130 20.42 -14.72 8.86
N LEU A 131 19.61 -13.83 9.43
CA LEU A 131 18.82 -14.13 10.64
C LEU A 131 17.58 -14.95 10.31
N GLU A 132 16.92 -14.62 9.20
CA GLU A 132 15.67 -15.25 8.79
C GLU A 132 15.45 -15.10 7.29
N VAL A 133 14.96 -16.16 6.65
CA VAL A 133 14.51 -16.15 5.25
C VAL A 133 13.10 -16.70 5.21
N GLN A 134 12.20 -15.98 4.55
CA GLN A 134 10.88 -16.48 4.22
C GLN A 134 10.64 -16.31 2.72
N THR A 135 10.33 -17.41 2.04
CA THR A 135 9.97 -17.40 0.62
C THR A 135 8.52 -17.80 0.45
N PHE A 136 7.78 -16.99 -0.28
CA PHE A 136 6.37 -17.19 -0.60
C PHE A 136 6.22 -17.35 -2.09
N GLN A 137 5.50 -18.39 -2.50
CA GLN A 137 5.05 -18.54 -3.86
C GLN A 137 3.70 -17.85 -3.97
N THR A 138 3.61 -16.87 -4.86
CA THR A 138 2.40 -16.07 -5.12
C THR A 138 1.59 -16.63 -6.28
N PHE A 139 2.13 -17.63 -6.96
CA PHE A 139 1.43 -18.43 -7.94
C PHE A 139 0.18 -19.10 -7.34
N LYS A 140 -0.98 -18.85 -7.95
CA LYS A 140 -2.24 -19.51 -7.61
C LYS A 140 -2.93 -20.02 -8.87
N ARG A 141 -3.62 -21.15 -8.74
CA ARG A 141 -4.63 -21.61 -9.68
C ARG A 141 -5.91 -21.85 -8.92
N ASP A 142 -7.00 -21.24 -9.38
CA ASP A 142 -8.32 -21.50 -8.83
C ASP A 142 -8.90 -22.77 -9.48
N VAL A 143 -8.65 -23.89 -8.81
CA VAL A 143 -9.03 -25.22 -9.28
C VAL A 143 -10.33 -25.64 -8.61
N TYR A 144 -11.45 -25.54 -9.33
CA TYR A 144 -12.74 -26.06 -8.88
C TYR A 144 -13.04 -27.45 -9.44
N SER A 145 -12.40 -27.80 -10.56
CA SER A 145 -12.53 -29.10 -11.23
C SER A 145 -11.20 -29.60 -11.79
N VAL A 146 -11.14 -30.89 -12.14
CA VAL A 146 -9.99 -31.48 -12.84
C VAL A 146 -9.74 -30.80 -14.19
N TYR A 147 -10.79 -30.26 -14.83
CA TYR A 147 -10.65 -29.49 -16.07
C TYR A 147 -9.92 -28.16 -15.82
N ASP A 148 -10.31 -27.42 -14.78
CA ASP A 148 -9.66 -26.17 -14.40
C ASP A 148 -8.20 -26.40 -14.00
N MET A 149 -7.91 -27.53 -13.36
CA MET A 149 -6.53 -27.91 -13.04
C MET A 149 -5.62 -27.96 -14.27
N LEU A 150 -6.17 -28.40 -15.42
CA LEU A 150 -5.43 -28.60 -16.66
C LEU A 150 -5.44 -27.38 -17.58
N MET A 151 -6.53 -26.60 -17.57
CA MET A 151 -6.82 -25.57 -18.57
C MET A 151 -6.91 -24.15 -18.03
N ALA A 152 -7.00 -23.95 -16.71
CA ALA A 152 -7.12 -22.60 -16.15
C ALA A 152 -5.82 -21.81 -16.35
N ASP A 153 -5.99 -20.53 -16.66
CA ASP A 153 -4.89 -19.57 -16.72
C ASP A 153 -4.27 -19.37 -15.33
N HIS A 154 -3.02 -18.90 -15.35
CA HIS A 154 -2.27 -18.64 -14.14
C HIS A 154 -2.64 -17.28 -13.57
N GLU A 155 -2.93 -17.23 -12.28
CA GLU A 155 -3.14 -15.98 -11.57
C GLU A 155 -2.07 -15.80 -10.49
N TYR A 156 -1.70 -14.55 -10.24
CA TYR A 156 -0.81 -14.18 -9.16
C TYR A 156 -1.62 -13.65 -7.99
N GLN A 157 -1.17 -13.96 -6.78
CA GLN A 157 -1.77 -13.43 -5.56
C GLN A 157 -1.51 -11.93 -5.46
N ASP A 158 -2.58 -11.15 -5.57
CA ASP A 158 -2.56 -9.69 -5.59
C ASP A 158 -2.15 -9.06 -4.25
N THR A 159 -2.47 -9.71 -3.13
CA THR A 159 -2.12 -9.24 -1.78
C THR A 159 -1.42 -10.32 -0.97
N LEU A 160 -0.22 -10.03 -0.45
CA LEU A 160 0.55 -10.93 0.41
C LEU A 160 0.86 -10.26 1.75
N ILE A 161 0.60 -10.95 2.86
CA ILE A 161 1.01 -10.50 4.20
C ILE A 161 2.09 -11.45 4.71
N VAL A 162 3.20 -10.87 5.14
CA VAL A 162 4.33 -11.56 5.72
C VAL A 162 4.47 -11.14 7.17
N ASN A 163 4.36 -12.11 8.08
CA ASN A 163 4.59 -11.92 9.50
C ASN A 163 6.07 -12.20 9.81
N LEU A 164 6.71 -11.23 10.42
CA LEU A 164 8.13 -11.19 10.72
C LEU A 164 8.32 -11.17 12.24
N PHE A 165 9.39 -11.78 12.74
CA PHE A 165 9.76 -11.60 14.15
C PHE A 165 10.36 -10.19 14.36
N PRO A 166 9.90 -9.42 15.36
CA PRO A 166 10.37 -8.06 15.57
C PRO A 166 11.80 -8.05 16.12
N TYR A 167 12.76 -7.67 15.30
CA TYR A 167 14.14 -7.39 15.71
C TYR A 167 14.40 -5.89 15.80
N PHE A 168 15.34 -5.51 16.66
CA PHE A 168 15.83 -4.14 16.73
C PHE A 168 16.96 -3.94 15.70
N ASP A 169 16.82 -2.88 14.90
CA ASP A 169 17.86 -2.38 13.98
C ASP A 169 18.46 -3.45 13.05
N VAL A 170 17.71 -3.82 12.02
CA VAL A 170 18.08 -4.85 11.04
C VAL A 170 17.96 -4.34 9.61
N LYS A 171 18.69 -4.97 8.68
CA LYS A 171 18.48 -4.79 7.23
C LYS A 171 17.47 -5.82 6.76
N LEU A 172 16.45 -5.38 6.04
CA LEU A 172 15.43 -6.23 5.42
C LEU A 172 15.65 -6.18 3.91
N ARG A 173 16.06 -7.31 3.31
CA ARG A 173 16.10 -7.46 1.86
C ARG A 173 14.80 -8.09 1.39
N ILE A 174 14.19 -7.48 0.41
CA ILE A 174 12.94 -7.89 -0.21
C ILE A 174 13.24 -8.13 -1.67
N SER A 175 13.01 -9.36 -2.13
CA SER A 175 13.16 -9.76 -3.53
C SER A 175 11.81 -10.22 -4.06
N ILE A 176 11.32 -9.53 -5.08
CA ILE A 176 10.07 -9.83 -5.80
C ILE A 176 10.48 -10.29 -7.19
N GLU A 177 10.19 -11.52 -7.55
CA GLU A 177 10.69 -12.14 -8.78
C GLU A 177 9.56 -12.57 -9.70
N LEU A 178 9.68 -12.22 -10.98
CA LEU A 178 8.83 -12.66 -12.08
C LEU A 178 9.70 -12.93 -13.32
N PRO A 179 10.33 -14.12 -13.42
CA PRO A 179 11.19 -14.45 -14.55
C PRO A 179 10.47 -14.30 -15.89
N ASN A 180 11.12 -13.69 -16.88
CA ASN A 180 10.57 -13.40 -18.22
C ASN A 180 9.32 -12.50 -18.22
N GLY A 181 9.13 -11.68 -17.19
CA GLY A 181 8.03 -10.72 -17.10
C GLY A 181 8.46 -9.40 -16.48
N ILE A 182 7.48 -8.53 -16.26
CA ILE A 182 7.65 -7.29 -15.50
C ILE A 182 7.09 -7.56 -14.11
N ALA A 183 7.96 -7.54 -13.10
CA ALA A 183 7.54 -7.60 -11.71
C ALA A 183 6.88 -6.28 -11.34
N GLU A 184 5.76 -6.34 -10.64
CA GLU A 184 4.97 -5.16 -10.26
C GLU A 184 4.60 -5.22 -8.77
N VAL A 185 4.66 -4.08 -8.09
CA VAL A 185 4.15 -3.91 -6.73
C VAL A 185 3.55 -2.51 -6.60
N GLY A 186 2.30 -2.41 -6.13
CA GLY A 186 1.63 -1.13 -5.92
C GLY A 186 2.12 -0.44 -4.65
N ASN A 187 1.85 -1.06 -3.50
CA ASN A 187 2.24 -0.52 -2.21
C ASN A 187 2.76 -1.63 -1.30
N MET A 188 3.78 -1.30 -0.51
CA MET A 188 4.47 -2.20 0.39
C MET A 188 4.54 -1.60 1.81
N PRO A 189 3.40 -1.44 2.50
CA PRO A 189 3.39 -0.91 3.84
C PRO A 189 4.02 -1.92 4.81
N TYR A 190 4.93 -1.44 5.64
CA TYR A 190 5.56 -2.23 6.68
C TYR A 190 5.61 -1.50 8.01
N GLY A 191 5.46 -2.24 9.09
CA GLY A 191 5.44 -1.65 10.42
C GLY A 191 5.14 -2.66 11.52
N ARG A 192 4.53 -2.15 12.59
CA ARG A 192 4.11 -2.95 13.74
C ARG A 192 2.62 -3.22 13.71
N LYS A 193 2.27 -4.48 13.91
CA LYS A 193 0.90 -4.95 14.08
C LYS A 193 0.40 -4.52 15.45
N LYS A 194 -0.65 -3.69 15.47
CA LYS A 194 -1.38 -3.33 16.68
C LYS A 194 -2.72 -4.05 16.64
N ASP A 195 -2.97 -4.87 17.64
CA ASP A 195 -4.25 -5.55 17.84
C ASP A 195 -5.33 -4.54 18.22
N LEU A 196 -6.42 -4.55 17.45
CA LEU A 196 -7.60 -3.74 17.68
C LEU A 196 -8.70 -4.49 18.40
N GLY A 197 -8.70 -5.83 18.43
CA GLY A 197 -9.76 -6.66 19.01
C GLY A 197 -10.23 -7.76 18.07
N LEU A 198 -11.42 -8.29 18.31
CA LEU A 198 -11.97 -9.40 17.54
C LEU A 198 -12.96 -8.90 16.48
N THR A 199 -12.80 -9.32 15.23
CA THR A 199 -13.80 -9.10 14.18
C THR A 199 -15.02 -9.98 14.39
N LEU A 200 -16.20 -9.38 14.20
CA LEU A 200 -17.46 -10.09 14.23
C LEU A 200 -17.71 -10.84 12.92
N ILE A 201 -18.31 -12.02 13.05
CA ILE A 201 -18.83 -12.78 11.91
C ILE A 201 -20.23 -12.25 11.52
N SER A 202 -20.96 -11.71 12.48
CA SER A 202 -22.28 -11.08 12.28
C SER A 202 -22.43 -9.84 13.17
N PRO A 203 -22.62 -8.62 12.62
CA PRO A 203 -22.57 -8.31 11.19
C PRO A 203 -21.21 -8.69 10.59
N ALA A 204 -21.21 -9.19 9.36
CA ALA A 204 -19.98 -9.56 8.66
C ALA A 204 -19.20 -8.30 8.22
N PRO A 205 -17.87 -8.34 8.13
CA PRO A 205 -17.12 -7.26 7.53
C PRO A 205 -17.51 -7.13 6.06
N VAL A 206 -17.69 -5.88 5.62
CA VAL A 206 -18.13 -5.55 4.26
C VAL A 206 -16.93 -5.02 3.49
N HIS A 207 -16.65 -5.64 2.35
CA HIS A 207 -15.73 -5.11 1.34
C HIS A 207 -16.54 -4.29 0.32
N GLU A 208 -16.15 -3.05 0.09
CA GLU A 208 -16.81 -2.13 -0.83
C GLU A 208 -15.83 -1.74 -1.93
N LEU A 209 -16.18 -2.03 -3.18
CA LEU A 209 -15.49 -1.50 -4.35
C LEU A 209 -16.29 -0.32 -4.88
N LYS A 210 -15.77 0.89 -4.72
CA LYS A 210 -16.42 2.11 -5.21
C LYS A 210 -15.91 2.42 -6.61
N ASN A 211 -16.84 2.35 -7.57
CA ASN A 211 -16.58 2.84 -8.91
C ASN A 211 -16.92 4.34 -8.98
N LEU A 212 -15.89 5.16 -9.12
CA LEU A 212 -16.04 6.61 -9.22
C LEU A 212 -16.12 7.02 -10.69
N PHE A 213 -17.02 7.94 -11.01
CA PHE A 213 -17.18 8.50 -12.35
C PHE A 213 -17.16 10.03 -12.26
N ASP A 214 -16.40 10.66 -13.15
CA ASP A 214 -16.64 12.06 -13.49
C ASP A 214 -17.83 12.12 -14.44
N ILE A 215 -18.81 12.95 -14.12
CA ILE A 215 -20.06 13.06 -14.88
C ILE A 215 -20.12 14.48 -15.44
N THR A 216 -19.84 14.60 -16.74
CA THR A 216 -20.00 15.85 -17.47
C THR A 216 -21.32 15.81 -18.23
N LEU A 217 -22.17 16.82 -18.01
CA LEU A 217 -23.41 17.03 -18.74
C LEU A 217 -23.19 18.15 -19.76
N ASP A 218 -23.41 17.87 -21.04
CA ASP A 218 -23.50 18.93 -22.05
C ASP A 218 -24.94 19.46 -22.09
N GLU A 219 -25.16 20.65 -21.54
CA GLU A 219 -26.48 21.29 -21.41
C GLU A 219 -27.17 21.57 -22.76
N ARG A 220 -26.41 21.59 -23.87
CA ARG A 220 -26.96 21.89 -25.20
C ARG A 220 -27.40 20.65 -25.97
N THR A 221 -26.80 19.50 -25.71
CA THR A 221 -27.09 18.23 -26.41
C THR A 221 -27.80 17.21 -25.52
N GLY A 222 -27.79 17.41 -24.20
CA GLY A 222 -28.34 16.46 -23.23
C GLY A 222 -27.52 15.17 -23.10
N ILE A 223 -26.33 15.12 -23.73
CA ILE A 223 -25.46 13.95 -23.67
C ILE A 223 -24.74 13.96 -22.32
N VAL A 224 -24.86 12.84 -21.60
CA VAL A 224 -24.13 12.59 -20.36
C VAL A 224 -22.87 11.81 -20.70
N LYS A 225 -21.70 12.43 -20.51
CA LYS A 225 -20.41 11.76 -20.61
C LYS A 225 -20.00 11.30 -19.20
N LYS A 226 -19.77 10.01 -19.04
CA LYS A 226 -19.23 9.44 -17.80
C LYS A 226 -17.81 8.97 -18.09
N VAL A 227 -16.84 9.51 -17.38
CA VAL A 227 -15.45 9.08 -17.45
C VAL A 227 -15.15 8.33 -16.14
N PRO A 228 -14.80 7.02 -16.18
CA PRO A 228 -14.42 6.31 -14.98
C PRO A 228 -13.12 6.90 -14.41
N ILE A 229 -13.12 7.16 -13.11
CA ILE A 229 -11.93 7.50 -12.31
C ILE A 229 -11.40 6.19 -11.68
N LEU A 230 -10.19 6.23 -11.13
CA LEU A 230 -9.60 5.12 -10.38
C LEU A 230 -10.57 4.59 -9.31
N PRO A 231 -10.81 3.26 -9.26
CA PRO A 231 -11.66 2.65 -8.26
C PRO A 231 -11.01 2.76 -6.87
N ILE A 232 -11.84 3.00 -5.86
CA ILE A 232 -11.40 3.05 -4.45
C ILE A 232 -11.97 1.84 -3.73
N GLU A 233 -11.10 1.08 -3.08
CA GLU A 233 -11.49 0.00 -2.19
C GLU A 233 -11.80 0.56 -0.80
N GLY A 234 -12.83 0.05 -0.14
CA GLY A 234 -13.22 0.49 1.19
C GLY A 234 -13.93 -0.63 1.93
N GLY A 235 -14.36 -0.34 3.15
CA GLY A 235 -15.12 -1.33 3.88
C GLY A 235 -15.55 -0.90 5.26
N THR A 236 -16.49 -1.65 5.81
CA THR A 236 -16.92 -1.52 7.20
C THR A 236 -16.52 -2.76 7.97
N ILE A 237 -15.68 -2.59 8.99
CA ILE A 237 -15.22 -3.66 9.86
C ILE A 237 -15.84 -3.52 11.26
N PRO A 238 -16.71 -4.45 11.67
CA PRO A 238 -17.19 -4.51 13.05
C PRO A 238 -16.17 -5.21 13.95
N VAL A 239 -15.67 -4.50 14.98
CA VAL A 239 -14.66 -4.98 15.94
C VAL A 239 -15.21 -4.92 17.36
N ILE A 240 -15.02 -5.99 18.13
CA ILE A 240 -15.32 -6.04 19.56
C ILE A 240 -14.03 -5.87 20.37
N ASN A 241 -14.12 -4.95 21.33
CA ASN A 241 -13.04 -4.68 22.27
C ASN A 241 -13.50 -4.91 23.70
N ASN A 242 -12.59 -5.42 24.54
CA ASN A 242 -12.80 -5.46 25.97
C ASN A 242 -12.76 -4.02 26.54
N ILE A 243 -13.54 -3.76 27.59
CA ILE A 243 -13.58 -2.45 28.25
C ILE A 243 -12.20 -1.94 28.68
N ASN A 244 -11.30 -2.84 29.09
CA ASN A 244 -9.94 -2.51 29.53
C ASN A 244 -9.04 -1.98 28.40
N GLN A 245 -9.40 -2.25 27.14
CA GLN A 245 -8.60 -1.84 25.98
C GLN A 245 -9.12 -0.55 25.33
N ILE A 246 -10.24 0.01 25.81
CA ILE A 246 -10.90 1.16 25.19
C ILE A 246 -9.96 2.37 25.07
N GLU A 247 -9.24 2.71 26.13
CA GLU A 247 -8.33 3.85 26.16
C GLU A 247 -7.12 3.63 25.25
N ARG A 248 -6.54 2.42 25.29
CA ARG A 248 -5.46 2.04 24.37
C ARG A 248 -5.91 2.20 22.91
N THR A 249 -7.07 1.68 22.56
CA THR A 249 -7.62 1.78 21.22
C THR A 249 -7.94 3.23 20.83
N LYS A 250 -8.46 4.05 21.76
CA LYS A 250 -8.67 5.50 21.50
C LYS A 250 -7.36 6.21 21.21
N ASN A 251 -6.32 5.98 22.01
CA ASN A 251 -5.00 6.58 21.81
C ASN A 251 -4.36 6.15 20.50
N ILE A 252 -4.59 4.90 20.07
CA ILE A 252 -4.18 4.43 18.75
C ILE A 252 -4.89 5.26 17.68
N PHE A 253 -6.22 5.33 17.69
CA PHE A 253 -6.96 6.06 16.66
C PHE A 253 -6.64 7.55 16.63
N SER A 254 -6.46 8.22 17.77
CA SER A 254 -6.05 9.63 17.80
C SER A 254 -4.71 9.89 17.08
N LYS A 255 -3.80 8.90 17.06
CA LYS A 255 -2.52 9.00 16.35
C LYS A 255 -2.63 8.73 14.85
N LEU A 256 -3.70 8.07 14.41
CA LEU A 256 -3.93 7.68 13.02
C LEU A 256 -4.72 8.72 12.23
N ILE A 257 -5.19 9.81 12.87
CA ILE A 257 -5.93 10.88 12.18
C ILE A 257 -5.09 11.38 11.01
N GLY A 258 -5.63 11.29 9.78
CA GLY A 258 -4.97 11.80 8.57
C GLY A 258 -3.81 10.93 8.06
N LYS A 259 -3.61 9.72 8.58
CA LYS A 259 -2.57 8.78 8.12
C LYS A 259 -3.20 7.59 7.40
N ALA A 260 -2.60 7.18 6.27
CA ALA A 260 -2.96 5.95 5.59
C ALA A 260 -2.38 4.77 6.36
N VAL A 261 -3.20 3.74 6.59
CA VAL A 261 -2.85 2.60 7.43
C VAL A 261 -3.29 1.33 6.72
N LEU A 262 -2.53 0.25 6.92
CA LEU A 262 -2.97 -1.08 6.51
C LEU A 262 -3.91 -1.67 7.57
N TRP A 263 -5.08 -2.09 7.13
CA TRP A 263 -6.10 -2.75 7.94
C TRP A 263 -6.17 -4.21 7.55
N ILE A 264 -5.98 -5.09 8.53
CA ILE A 264 -6.09 -6.54 8.35
C ILE A 264 -7.32 -6.97 9.16
N ALA A 265 -8.44 -7.14 8.47
CA ALA A 265 -9.71 -7.50 9.11
C ALA A 265 -9.82 -9.01 9.34
N ILE A 266 -9.39 -9.77 8.34
CA ILE A 266 -9.39 -11.23 8.32
C ILE A 266 -8.06 -11.67 7.73
N GLU A 267 -7.27 -12.40 8.52
CA GLU A 267 -6.14 -13.15 8.00
C GLU A 267 -6.65 -14.39 7.27
N LYS A 268 -6.02 -14.71 6.13
CA LYS A 268 -6.42 -15.82 5.25
C LYS A 268 -6.56 -17.09 6.08
N THR A 269 -7.77 -17.63 6.10
CA THR A 269 -8.09 -18.95 6.66
C THR A 269 -8.48 -19.86 5.50
N GLU A 270 -8.35 -21.19 5.63
CA GLU A 270 -8.49 -22.16 4.52
C GLU A 270 -9.70 -21.93 3.60
N ASN A 271 -10.82 -21.38 4.11
CA ASN A 271 -12.05 -21.14 3.34
C ASN A 271 -12.46 -19.66 3.20
N ILE A 272 -11.69 -18.70 3.74
CA ILE A 272 -12.07 -17.28 3.73
C ILE A 272 -10.92 -16.44 3.17
N PRO A 273 -11.14 -15.67 2.08
CA PRO A 273 -10.11 -14.78 1.56
C PRO A 273 -9.70 -13.76 2.63
N SER A 274 -8.43 -13.37 2.62
CA SER A 274 -7.97 -12.30 3.50
C SER A 274 -8.68 -11.00 3.11
N LEU A 275 -9.18 -10.27 4.10
CA LEU A 275 -9.69 -8.92 3.90
C LEU A 275 -8.66 -7.93 4.41
N VAL A 276 -7.97 -7.32 3.45
CA VAL A 276 -6.90 -6.34 3.67
C VAL A 276 -7.30 -5.06 2.96
N LEU A 277 -7.20 -3.93 3.65
CA LEU A 277 -7.54 -2.62 3.09
C LEU A 277 -6.42 -1.65 3.44
N PHE A 278 -5.97 -0.84 2.48
CA PHE A 278 -5.02 0.23 2.73
C PHE A 278 -5.69 1.58 2.52
N GLY A 279 -5.75 2.39 3.57
CA GLY A 279 -6.47 3.65 3.52
C GLY A 279 -6.65 4.36 4.84
N TYR A 280 -7.44 5.43 4.79
CA TYR A 280 -7.78 6.26 5.93
C TYR A 280 -9.05 5.74 6.61
N TYR A 281 -9.12 5.85 7.93
CA TYR A 281 -10.40 5.65 8.60
C TYR A 281 -11.22 6.94 8.50
N LYS A 282 -12.49 6.80 8.09
CA LYS A 282 -13.40 7.92 7.94
C LYS A 282 -14.13 8.24 9.23
N ARG A 283 -14.62 7.19 9.90
CA ARG A 283 -15.47 7.32 11.07
C ARG A 283 -15.45 6.04 11.90
N ILE A 284 -15.52 6.24 13.21
CA ILE A 284 -15.65 5.16 14.19
C ILE A 284 -16.89 5.43 15.01
N THR A 285 -17.78 4.45 15.07
CA THR A 285 -19.00 4.55 15.89
C THR A 285 -18.88 3.56 17.03
N THR A 286 -18.89 4.07 18.27
CA THR A 286 -18.81 3.26 19.49
C THR A 286 -20.14 3.38 20.23
N PRO A 287 -21.11 2.47 20.03
CA PRO A 287 -22.26 2.36 20.91
C PRO A 287 -21.78 2.17 22.36
N ARG A 288 -22.25 3.03 23.26
CA ARG A 288 -21.98 2.92 24.69
C ARG A 288 -23.02 1.99 25.30
N ASP A 289 -22.82 0.70 25.13
CA ASP A 289 -23.67 -0.32 25.75
C ASP A 289 -23.05 -0.79 27.08
N ASN A 290 -23.87 -1.07 28.10
CA ASN A 290 -23.45 -1.32 29.50
C ASN A 290 -22.88 -2.74 29.73
N LEU A 291 -22.35 -3.37 28.69
CA LEU A 291 -21.85 -4.75 28.72
C LEU A 291 -20.31 -4.75 28.71
N LYS A 292 -19.70 -5.79 29.30
CA LYS A 292 -18.24 -5.96 29.48
C LYS A 292 -17.42 -5.87 28.16
N THR A 293 -18.10 -5.88 27.02
CA THR A 293 -17.56 -5.82 25.66
C THR A 293 -18.29 -4.74 24.88
N ILE A 294 -17.55 -3.96 24.10
CA ILE A 294 -18.11 -2.92 23.23
C ILE A 294 -17.84 -3.26 21.77
N THR A 295 -18.89 -3.31 20.96
CA THR A 295 -18.81 -3.41 19.51
C THR A 295 -18.56 -2.03 18.89
N ARG A 296 -17.67 -1.93 17.92
CA ARG A 296 -17.37 -0.71 17.15
C ARG A 296 -17.44 -1.02 15.66
N ASN A 297 -18.02 -0.10 14.90
CA ASN A 297 -17.97 -0.16 13.44
C ASN A 297 -16.93 0.84 12.95
N ILE A 298 -15.91 0.33 12.26
CA ILE A 298 -14.84 1.12 11.64
C ILE A 298 -15.15 1.21 10.16
N ILE A 299 -15.30 2.44 9.65
CA ILE A 299 -15.49 2.69 8.22
C ILE A 299 -14.15 3.15 7.64
N ILE A 300 -13.65 2.41 6.66
CA ILE A 300 -12.37 2.62 5.99
C ILE A 300 -12.64 3.07 4.56
N GLU A 301 -11.88 4.06 4.14
CA GLU A 301 -11.85 4.57 2.77
C GLU A 301 -10.42 4.38 2.25
N GLY A 302 -10.28 3.60 1.19
CA GLY A 302 -8.99 3.32 0.57
C GLY A 302 -8.37 4.57 -0.02
N THR A 303 -7.06 4.50 -0.21
CA THR A 303 -6.35 5.50 -1.01
C THR A 303 -6.45 5.08 -2.48
N ALA A 304 -6.88 6.02 -3.34
CA ALA A 304 -6.58 5.96 -4.77
C ALA A 304 -5.20 6.56 -4.93
#